data_AF-A0A6J7TQF6-F1
#
_entry.id   AF-A0A6J7TQF6-F1
#
_cell.length_a   1.000
_cell.length_b   1.000
_cell.length_c   1.000
_cell.angle_alpha   90.00
_cell.angle_beta   90.00
_cell.angle_gamma   90.00
#
_symmetry.space_group_name_H-M   'P 1'
#
loop_
_entity.id
_entity.type
_entity.pdbx_description
1 polymer ?
#
loop_
_entity_poly.entity_id
_entity_poly.type
_entity_poly.pdbx_seq_one_letter_code
_entity_poly.pdbx_strand_id
1 'polypeptide(L)'
;MVATGEGRKDDSTGRVSGRVRDFRLAHVTRTDINGVEHTLRPGDVVVAEVTHAAPFHFLADKLISVRKTIAGDNYEAGNMPSTPGTPGVLLGMPSIPVR
;
A
#
# COMPACT_ATOMS: atom_id res chain seq x y z
N MET A 1 -4.62 -5.54 -2.93
CA MET A 1 -4.54 -4.08 -2.71
C MET A 1 -3.17 -3.78 -2.14
N VAL A 2 -2.52 -2.73 -2.63
CA VAL A 2 -1.23 -2.25 -2.12
C VAL A 2 -1.46 -1.57 -0.76
N ALA A 3 -0.66 -1.92 0.24
CA ALA A 3 -0.84 -1.45 1.61
C ALA A 3 0.27 -0.49 2.04
N THR A 4 -0.04 0.42 2.97
CA THR A 4 0.96 1.20 3.70
C THR A 4 1.67 0.33 4.73
N GLY A 5 3.00 0.41 4.81
CA GLY A 5 3.81 -0.42 5.70
C GLY A 5 4.68 -1.40 4.93
N GLU A 6 5.32 -0.93 3.85
CA GLU A 6 6.49 -1.59 3.28
C GLU A 6 7.50 -1.78 4.42
N GLY A 7 7.66 -3.03 4.86
CA GLY A 7 8.73 -3.33 5.81
C GLY A 7 10.06 -3.05 5.14
N ARG A 8 11.14 -2.77 5.89
CA ARG A 8 12.49 -2.53 5.32
C ARG A 8 12.97 -3.59 4.31
N LYS A 9 12.36 -4.77 4.32
CA LYS A 9 12.62 -5.89 3.40
C LYS A 9 12.09 -5.65 1.98
N ASP A 10 11.01 -4.89 1.84
CA ASP A 10 10.36 -4.62 0.54
C ASP A 10 11.27 -3.78 -0.36
N ASP A 11 11.90 -2.74 0.21
CA ASP A 11 12.85 -1.87 -0.49
C ASP A 11 14.07 -2.62 -1.03
N SER A 12 14.56 -3.61 -0.26
CA SER A 12 15.72 -4.42 -0.68
C SER A 12 15.42 -5.42 -1.80
N THR A 13 14.15 -5.71 -2.07
CA THR A 13 13.74 -6.75 -3.03
C THR A 13 12.94 -6.22 -4.23
N GLY A 14 12.71 -4.90 -4.30
CA GLY A 14 11.93 -4.27 -5.39
C GLY A 14 10.45 -4.68 -5.41
N ARG A 15 9.92 -5.19 -4.29
CA ARG A 15 8.53 -5.65 -4.17
C ARG A 15 7.74 -4.72 -3.27
N VAL A 16 6.47 -4.53 -3.59
CA VAL A 16 5.50 -3.86 -2.70
C VAL A 16 4.69 -4.88 -1.92
N SER A 17 4.34 -4.55 -0.69
CA SER A 17 3.44 -5.39 0.12
C SER A 17 1.98 -5.00 -0.04
N GLY A 18 1.11 -6.00 0.09
CA GLY A 18 -0.32 -5.82 0.00
C GLY A 18 -1.11 -6.94 0.63
N ARG A 19 -2.43 -6.79 0.58
CA ARG A 19 -3.40 -7.81 1.01
C ARG A 19 -4.13 -8.39 -0.21
N VAL A 20 -4.20 -9.70 -0.28
CA VAL A 20 -5.03 -10.45 -1.23
C VAL A 20 -6.49 -10.47 -0.75
N ARG A 21 -7.41 -10.94 -1.60
CA ARG A 21 -8.87 -10.92 -1.34
C ARG A 21 -9.28 -11.72 -0.10
N ASP A 22 -8.47 -12.69 0.30
CA ASP A 22 -8.61 -13.50 1.51
C ASP A 22 -7.81 -12.94 2.70
N PHE A 23 -7.36 -11.69 2.61
CA PHE A 23 -6.60 -10.95 3.64
C PHE A 23 -5.21 -11.51 4.00
N ARG A 24 -4.68 -12.48 3.26
CA ARG A 24 -3.27 -12.89 3.42
C ARG A 24 -2.30 -11.82 2.92
N LEU A 25 -1.07 -11.87 3.42
CA LEU A 25 0.00 -10.99 2.97
C LEU A 25 0.48 -11.42 1.58
N ALA A 26 0.75 -10.48 0.69
CA ALA A 26 1.36 -10.75 -0.61
C ALA A 26 2.44 -9.71 -0.91
N HIS A 27 3.58 -10.18 -1.39
CA HIS A 27 4.64 -9.33 -1.95
C HIS A 27 4.53 -9.38 -3.48
N VAL A 28 4.34 -8.23 -4.10
CA VAL A 28 4.09 -8.08 -5.53
C VAL A 28 5.24 -7.30 -6.16
N THR A 29 5.74 -7.77 -7.30
CA THR A 29 6.71 -6.99 -8.08
C THR A 29 6.09 -5.69 -8.61
N ARG A 30 6.92 -4.66 -8.81
CA ARG A 30 6.50 -3.42 -9.50
C ARG A 30 6.53 -3.54 -11.02
N THR A 31 7.22 -4.53 -11.55
CA THR A 31 7.39 -4.75 -12.99
C THR A 31 6.30 -5.66 -13.54
N ASP A 32 5.60 -5.22 -14.59
CA ASP A 32 4.61 -6.04 -15.26
C ASP A 32 5.23 -7.12 -16.15
N ILE A 33 4.36 -8.00 -16.67
CA ILE A 33 4.77 -9.08 -17.59
C ILE A 33 5.42 -8.59 -18.89
N ASN A 34 5.31 -7.31 -19.23
CA ASN A 34 5.95 -6.69 -20.40
C ASN A 34 7.28 -6.02 -20.05
N GLY A 35 7.71 -6.09 -18.79
CA GLY A 35 8.94 -5.45 -18.31
C GLY A 35 8.78 -3.98 -17.97
N VAL A 36 7.56 -3.44 -17.93
CA VAL A 36 7.30 -2.03 -17.57
C VAL A 36 7.19 -1.91 -16.05
N GLU A 37 7.96 -0.99 -15.47
CA GLU A 37 7.87 -0.67 -14.05
C GLU A 37 6.68 0.27 -13.79
N HIS A 38 5.86 -0.09 -12.79
CA HIS A 38 4.70 0.70 -12.38
C HIS A 38 4.93 1.31 -10.99
N THR A 39 4.59 2.59 -10.85
CA THR A 39 4.49 3.24 -9.54
C THR A 39 3.19 2.81 -8.87
N LEU A 40 3.30 1.91 -7.89
CA LEU A 40 2.17 1.37 -7.14
C LEU A 40 1.94 2.18 -5.86
N ARG A 41 0.78 2.83 -5.75
CA ARG A 41 0.44 3.63 -4.56
C ARG A 41 -0.37 2.78 -3.57
N PRO A 42 -0.19 2.97 -2.26
CA PRO A 42 -1.11 2.41 -1.27
C PRO A 42 -2.55 2.76 -1.60
N GLY A 43 -3.43 1.77 -1.65
CA GLY A 43 -4.81 1.96 -2.15
C GLY A 43 -5.06 1.41 -3.55
N ASP A 44 -4.03 1.29 -4.40
CA ASP A 44 -4.20 0.74 -5.74
C ASP A 44 -4.53 -0.77 -5.67
N VAL A 45 -5.36 -1.22 -6.61
CA VAL A 45 -5.77 -2.62 -6.72
C VAL A 45 -4.99 -3.26 -7.86
N VAL A 46 -4.17 -4.26 -7.53
CA VAL A 46 -3.36 -4.99 -8.49
C VAL A 46 -3.90 -6.39 -8.74
N VAL A 47 -3.75 -6.87 -9.97
CA VAL A 47 -3.91 -8.27 -10.34
C VAL A 47 -2.53 -8.79 -10.72
N ALA A 48 -2.09 -9.84 -10.04
CA ALA A 48 -0.80 -10.48 -10.28
C ALA A 48 -0.96 -12.00 -10.15
N GLU A 49 -0.12 -12.74 -10.86
CA GLU A 49 -0.02 -14.19 -10.73
C GLU A 49 0.88 -14.53 -9.53
N VAL A 50 0.41 -15.45 -8.69
CA VAL A 50 1.18 -15.94 -7.53
C VAL A 50 2.25 -16.91 -8.03
N THR A 51 3.52 -16.55 -7.83
CA THR A 51 4.68 -17.37 -8.20
C THR A 51 5.08 -18.32 -7.08
N HIS A 52 4.82 -17.96 -5.82
CA HIS A 52 5.09 -18.81 -4.67
C HIS A 52 4.07 -18.61 -3.55
N ALA A 53 3.69 -19.72 -2.90
CA ALA A 53 2.74 -19.75 -1.79
C ALA A 53 3.38 -20.32 -0.53
N ALA A 54 3.66 -19.45 0.43
CA ALA A 54 4.07 -19.81 1.78
C ALA A 54 2.84 -19.90 2.71
N PRO A 55 2.96 -20.50 3.91
CA PRO A 55 1.83 -20.66 4.82
C PRO A 55 1.11 -19.34 5.18
N PHE A 56 1.86 -18.23 5.27
CA PHE A 56 1.35 -16.94 5.75
C PHE A 56 1.44 -15.82 4.72
N HIS A 57 2.11 -16.04 3.59
CA HIS A 57 2.27 -15.01 2.57
C HIS A 57 2.43 -15.59 1.16
N PHE A 58 2.21 -14.72 0.18
CA PHE A 58 2.43 -15.00 -1.23
C PHE A 58 3.56 -14.16 -1.80
N LEU A 59 4.24 -14.71 -2.80
CA LEU A 59 5.05 -13.94 -3.73
C LEU A 59 4.33 -13.91 -5.09
N ALA A 60 4.29 -12.75 -5.71
CA ALA A 60 3.66 -12.53 -7.00
C ALA A 60 4.57 -11.68 -7.89
N ASP A 61 5.40 -12.36 -8.69
CA ASP A 61 6.43 -11.73 -9.52
C ASP A 61 5.99 -11.45 -10.97
N LYS A 62 4.69 -11.60 -11.24
CA LYS A 62 4.09 -11.37 -12.55
C LYS A 62 2.88 -10.46 -12.40
N LEU A 63 3.11 -9.15 -12.48
CA LEU A 63 2.06 -8.15 -12.42
C LEU A 63 1.31 -8.09 -13.76
N ILE A 64 -0.02 -8.23 -13.72
CA ILE A 64 -0.89 -8.31 -14.90
C ILE A 64 -1.59 -6.97 -15.16
N SER A 65 -2.14 -6.36 -14.11
CA SER A 65 -2.79 -5.06 -14.24
C SER A 65 -2.83 -4.30 -12.93
N VAL A 66 -2.89 -2.97 -13.06
CA VAL A 66 -3.02 -2.03 -11.95
C VAL A 66 -4.27 -1.20 -12.19
N ARG A 67 -5.13 -1.14 -11.17
CA ARG A 67 -6.30 -0.27 -11.15
C ARG A 67 -6.10 0.79 -10.08
N LYS A 68 -6.02 2.05 -10.52
CA LYS A 68 -5.99 3.22 -9.65
C LYS A 68 -7.31 3.38 -8.88
N THR A 69 -7.24 3.83 -7.64
CA THR A 69 -8.43 4.06 -6.81
C THR A 69 -8.40 5.43 -6.15
N ILE A 70 -9.58 5.92 -5.75
CA ILE A 70 -9.75 7.15 -4.97
C ILE A 70 -8.92 7.09 -3.67
N ALA A 71 -8.81 5.91 -3.04
CA ALA A 71 -7.98 5.73 -1.86
C ALA A 71 -6.49 5.98 -2.16
N GLY A 72 -6.01 5.52 -3.31
CA GLY A 72 -4.65 5.81 -3.78
C GLY A 72 -4.42 7.28 -4.11
N ASP A 73 -5.41 7.93 -4.72
CA ASP A 73 -5.34 9.36 -5.03
C ASP A 73 -5.34 10.22 -3.74
N ASN A 74 -6.16 9.86 -2.75
CA ASN A 74 -6.16 10.51 -1.44
C ASN A 74 -4.84 10.31 -0.69
N TYR A 75 -4.25 9.12 -0.78
CA TYR A 75 -2.94 8.85 -0.18
C TYR A 75 -1.86 9.73 -0.81
N GLU A 76 -1.82 9.82 -2.15
CA GLU A 76 -0.87 10.66 -2.88
C GLU A 76 -1.06 12.15 -2.57
N ALA A 77 -2.31 12.60 -2.40
CA ALA A 77 -2.62 13.96 -1.96
C ALA A 77 -2.30 14.24 -0.48
N GLY A 78 -1.92 13.23 0.31
CA GLY A 78 -1.70 13.36 1.74
C GLY A 78 -2.98 13.61 2.55
N ASN A 79 -4.15 13.30 1.99
CA ASN A 79 -5.43 13.50 2.65
C ASN A 79 -5.62 12.48 3.78
N MET A 80 -5.46 12.95 5.02
CA MET A 80 -5.75 12.13 6.18
C MET A 80 -7.25 12.20 6.50
N PRO A 81 -7.98 11.07 6.52
CA PRO A 81 -9.39 11.08 6.85
C PRO A 81 -9.59 11.53 8.31
N SER A 82 -10.37 12.59 8.50
CA SER A 82 -10.81 13.08 9.81
C SER A 82 -12.32 12.91 9.94
N THR A 83 -12.80 12.47 11.10
CA THR A 83 -14.25 12.45 11.40
C THR A 83 -14.73 13.89 11.67
N PRO A 84 -15.59 14.48 10.82
CA PRO A 84 -16.09 15.83 11.05
C PRO A 84 -16.86 15.89 12.38
N GLY A 85 -16.65 16.95 13.16
CA GLY A 85 -17.37 17.17 14.42
C GLY A 85 -16.96 16.29 15.60
N THR A 86 -15.95 15.43 15.46
CA THR A 86 -15.35 14.73 16.60
C THR A 86 -14.15 15.53 17.11
N PRO A 87 -14.21 16.12 18.32
CA PRO A 87 -13.03 16.73 18.92
C PRO A 87 -11.94 15.67 19.03
N GLY A 88 -10.74 15.94 18.53
CA GLY A 88 -9.61 15.05 18.70
C GLY A 88 -9.38 14.75 20.18
N VAL A 89 -9.00 13.51 20.51
CA VAL A 89 -8.65 13.15 21.89
C VAL A 89 -7.36 13.91 22.25
N LEU A 90 -7.45 14.77 23.28
CA LEU A 90 -6.29 15.53 23.76
C LEU A 90 -5.25 14.57 24.35
N LEU A 91 -4.07 14.51 23.74
CA LEU A 91 -2.93 13.69 24.20
C LEU A 91 -2.09 14.39 25.28
N GLY A 92 -2.53 15.54 25.80
CA GLY A 92 -1.76 16.35 26.76
C GLY A 92 -0.46 16.93 26.19
N MET A 93 -0.27 16.87 24.86
CA MET A 93 0.91 17.43 24.22
C MET A 93 0.84 18.97 24.26
N PRO A 94 1.90 19.66 24.69
CA PRO A 94 1.94 21.11 24.65
C PRO A 94 1.85 21.62 23.20
N SER A 95 1.06 22.66 22.97
CA SER A 95 0.98 23.29 21.65
C SER A 95 2.21 24.14 21.38
N ILE A 96 2.67 24.15 20.13
CA ILE A 96 3.68 25.11 19.69
C ILE A 96 2.97 26.44 19.46
N PRO A 97 3.36 27.54 20.14
CA PRO A 97 2.75 28.85 19.91
C PRO A 97 3.09 29.32 18.49
N VAL A 98 2.08 29.77 17.75
CA VAL A 98 2.25 30.40 16.44
C VAL A 98 2.72 31.84 16.68
N ARG A 99 3.80 32.27 16.02
CA ARG A 99 4.32 33.65 16.08
C ARG A 99 3.76 34.49 14.95
#